data_AF-X1QMS2-F1
#
_entry.id   AF-X1QMS2-F1
#
_cell.length_a   1.000
_cell.length_b   1.000
_cell.length_c   1.000
_cell.angle_alpha   90.00
_cell.angle_beta   90.00
_cell.angle_gamma   90.00
#
_symmetry.space_group_name_H-M   'P 1'
#
loop_
_entity.id
_entity.type
_entity.pdbx_description
1 polymer ?
#
loop_
_entity_poly.entity_id
_entity_poly.type
_entity_poly.pdbx_seq_one_letter_code
_entity_poly.pdbx_strand_id
1 'polypeptide(L)'
;MARPSPLEIYALLDKSNCKDCGRDTCMAFATDLLERNVVVQDCSHLMQDPKQAKKREKLIKITTPPQKPVFIGIGERKCIVGGEEVLNRHQLTYYNETQIFIQIADDENDLEEIAKYLAEVKLERMGDVLRVSGIALRCVSGDAEQFKLASQKLTEVSDLPVMLACFNPDILLAAAEVIKDKKPLLYAATKDSWEQVGKFAVENNLPVAVVSSDLDELLSLSATLQKLGVTGIVLDSGTVFGPGNVALTYDNIMQLRITAINKE
;
A
#
# COMPACT_ATOMS: atom_id res chain seq x y z
N MET A 1 17.21 -0.31 10.57
CA MET A 1 18.25 -0.02 9.55
C MET A 1 18.38 1.48 9.44
N ALA A 2 19.57 2.03 9.65
CA ALA A 2 19.79 3.47 9.48
C ALA A 2 19.54 3.86 8.02
N ARG A 3 18.93 5.04 7.82
CA ARG A 3 18.74 5.63 6.49
C ARG A 3 20.11 5.72 5.79
N PRO A 4 20.26 5.22 4.54
CA PRO A 4 21.55 5.24 3.87
C PRO A 4 21.98 6.67 3.58
N SER A 5 23.29 6.91 3.60
CA SER A 5 23.88 8.16 3.14
C SER A 5 23.90 8.23 1.60
N PRO A 6 23.87 9.44 1.01
CA PRO A 6 24.04 9.60 -0.44
C PRO A 6 25.32 8.94 -0.98
N LEU A 7 26.38 8.89 -0.17
CA LEU A 7 27.65 8.25 -0.52
C LEU A 7 27.52 6.73 -0.66
N GLU A 8 26.75 6.07 0.21
CA GLU A 8 26.50 4.63 0.12
C GLU A 8 25.70 4.26 -1.13
N ILE A 9 24.73 5.10 -1.49
CA ILE A 9 23.96 4.98 -2.74
C ILE A 9 24.89 5.18 -3.94
N TYR A 10 25.65 6.28 -3.95
CA TYR A 10 26.60 6.60 -5.01
C TYR A 10 27.66 5.51 -5.23
N ALA A 11 28.11 4.84 -4.16
CA ALA A 11 29.07 3.74 -4.25
C ALA A 11 28.53 2.53 -5.04
N LEU A 12 27.21 2.37 -5.12
CA LEU A 12 26.54 1.31 -5.87
C LEU A 12 26.21 1.70 -7.32
N LEU A 13 26.37 2.97 -7.69
CA LEU A 13 26.21 3.43 -9.07
C LEU A 13 27.45 3.10 -9.91
N ASP A 14 27.32 3.27 -11.22
CA ASP A 14 28.38 3.07 -12.21
C ASP A 14 29.37 4.25 -12.29
N LYS A 15 28.99 5.41 -11.75
CA LYS A 15 29.79 6.66 -11.70
C LYS A 15 30.12 7.20 -13.08
N SER A 16 29.32 6.85 -14.09
CA SER A 16 29.53 7.28 -15.49
C SER A 16 29.25 8.77 -15.69
N ASN A 17 28.36 9.36 -14.87
CA ASN A 17 27.84 10.72 -15.03
C ASN A 17 27.31 10.98 -16.46
N CYS A 18 26.66 9.98 -17.06
CA CYS A 18 26.18 10.02 -18.45
C CYS A 18 25.07 11.06 -18.71
N LYS A 19 24.34 11.48 -17.67
CA LYS A 19 23.17 12.36 -17.73
C LYS A 19 21.93 11.79 -18.41
N ASP A 20 21.93 10.51 -18.77
CA ASP A 20 20.79 9.85 -19.42
C ASP A 20 19.53 9.80 -18.55
N CYS A 21 19.68 9.88 -17.21
CA CYS A 21 18.58 9.99 -16.26
C CYS A 21 18.12 11.43 -16.00
N GLY A 22 18.60 12.41 -16.77
CA GLY A 22 18.25 13.83 -16.63
C GLY A 22 18.92 14.57 -15.47
N ARG A 23 19.86 13.92 -14.76
CA ARG A 23 20.64 14.53 -13.67
C ARG A 23 22.08 14.78 -14.08
N ASP A 24 22.67 15.87 -13.59
CA ASP A 24 24.03 16.29 -13.99
C ASP A 24 25.14 15.33 -13.57
N THR A 25 24.94 14.60 -12.47
CA THR A 25 25.90 13.61 -11.96
C THR A 25 25.17 12.42 -11.34
N CYS A 26 25.84 11.28 -11.24
CA CYS A 26 25.37 10.14 -10.48
C CYS A 26 25.21 10.46 -8.99
N MET A 27 25.97 11.44 -8.45
CA MET A 27 25.78 11.92 -7.08
C MET A 27 24.45 12.66 -6.92
N ALA A 28 24.09 13.53 -7.87
CA ALA A 28 22.78 14.18 -7.87
C ALA A 28 21.65 13.14 -7.90
N PHE A 29 21.75 12.14 -8.80
CA PHE A 29 20.82 11.01 -8.83
C PHE A 29 20.75 10.25 -7.49
N ALA A 30 21.89 10.03 -6.82
CA ALA A 30 21.93 9.36 -5.52
C ALA A 30 21.19 10.15 -4.42
N THR A 31 21.36 11.47 -4.40
CA THR A 31 20.64 12.36 -3.48
C THR A 31 19.15 12.38 -3.79
N ASP A 32 18.77 12.55 -5.06
CA ASP A 32 17.37 12.54 -5.48
C ASP A 32 16.66 11.22 -5.18
N LEU A 33 17.38 10.09 -5.31
CA LEU A 33 16.87 8.78 -4.97
C LEU A 33 16.63 8.63 -3.46
N LEU A 34 17.51 9.21 -2.63
CA LEU A 34 17.35 9.23 -1.18
C LEU A 34 16.19 10.12 -0.72
N GLU A 35 15.93 11.19 -1.46
CA GLU A 35 14.81 12.13 -1.26
C GLU A 35 13.50 11.65 -1.90
N ARG A 36 13.56 10.54 -2.67
CA ARG A 36 12.43 9.94 -3.41
C ARG A 36 11.88 10.80 -4.54
N ASN A 37 12.70 11.71 -5.06
CA ASN A 37 12.39 12.49 -6.25
C ASN A 37 12.48 11.65 -7.54
N VAL A 38 13.17 10.50 -7.48
CA VAL A 38 13.39 9.56 -8.58
C VAL A 38 13.33 8.12 -8.06
N VAL A 39 13.18 7.15 -8.96
CA VAL A 39 13.25 5.72 -8.65
C VAL A 39 14.50 5.08 -9.27
N VAL A 40 14.91 3.92 -8.75
CA VAL A 40 16.07 3.16 -9.28
C VAL A 40 15.95 2.89 -10.79
N GLN A 41 14.72 2.71 -11.26
CA GLN A 41 14.40 2.39 -12.65
C GLN A 41 14.68 3.56 -13.62
N ASP A 42 14.78 4.80 -13.12
CA ASP A 42 15.05 6.00 -13.92
C ASP A 42 16.51 6.03 -14.45
N CYS A 43 17.39 5.17 -13.92
CA CYS A 43 18.74 5.00 -14.44
C CYS A 43 18.78 3.86 -15.47
N SER A 44 18.81 4.21 -16.76
CA SER A 44 18.91 3.27 -17.89
C SER A 44 20.10 2.31 -17.78
N HIS A 45 21.26 2.79 -17.34
CA HIS A 45 22.49 1.98 -17.16
C HIS A 45 22.31 0.89 -16.09
N LEU A 46 21.62 1.19 -14.98
CA LEU A 46 21.32 0.18 -13.95
C LEU A 46 20.33 -0.88 -14.44
N MET A 47 19.44 -0.53 -15.38
CA MET A 47 18.43 -1.44 -15.89
C MET A 47 18.96 -2.33 -17.02
N GLN A 48 19.81 -1.78 -17.89
CA GLN A 48 20.27 -2.46 -19.11
C GLN A 48 21.52 -3.31 -18.92
N ASP A 49 22.45 -2.93 -18.03
CA ASP A 49 23.69 -3.68 -17.84
C ASP A 49 23.48 -4.89 -16.90
N PRO A 50 23.61 -6.14 -17.39
CA PRO A 50 23.50 -7.32 -16.54
C PRO A 50 24.54 -7.37 -15.42
N LYS A 51 25.71 -6.72 -15.60
CA LYS A 51 26.76 -6.64 -14.58
C LYS A 51 26.33 -5.80 -13.38
N GLN A 52 25.36 -4.91 -13.56
CA GLN A 52 24.81 -4.05 -12.51
C GLN A 52 23.67 -4.72 -11.74
N ALA A 53 23.19 -5.91 -12.14
CA ALA A 53 22.03 -6.56 -11.50
C ALA A 53 22.20 -6.72 -9.99
N LYS A 54 23.37 -7.18 -9.52
CA LYS A 54 23.68 -7.32 -8.09
C LYS A 54 23.69 -5.96 -7.36
N LYS A 55 24.23 -4.92 -8.00
CA LYS A 55 24.27 -3.56 -7.45
C LYS A 55 22.86 -2.96 -7.38
N ARG A 56 22.05 -3.18 -8.41
CA ARG A 56 20.64 -2.77 -8.49
C ARG A 56 19.82 -3.41 -7.37
N GLU A 57 19.94 -4.73 -7.16
CA GLU A 57 19.26 -5.41 -6.04
C GLU A 57 19.68 -4.85 -4.69
N LYS A 58 20.99 -4.63 -4.50
CA LYS A 58 21.51 -4.04 -3.26
C LYS A 58 21.01 -2.61 -3.07
N LEU A 59 20.95 -1.82 -4.15
CA LEU A 59 20.44 -0.45 -4.16
C LEU A 59 18.97 -0.44 -3.72
N ILE A 60 18.13 -1.22 -4.38
CA ILE A 60 16.71 -1.39 -4.02
C ILE A 60 16.58 -1.77 -2.54
N LYS A 61 17.41 -2.71 -2.05
CA LYS A 61 17.36 -3.15 -0.66
C LYS A 61 17.71 -2.05 0.34
N ILE A 62 18.73 -1.23 0.09
CA ILE A 62 19.15 -0.17 1.02
C ILE A 62 18.25 1.07 0.94
N THR A 63 17.65 1.35 -0.22
CA THR A 63 16.74 2.49 -0.41
C THR A 63 15.29 2.14 -0.07
N THR A 64 14.94 0.86 0.09
CA THR A 64 13.61 0.46 0.55
C THR A 64 13.43 0.90 2.01
N PRO A 65 12.40 1.69 2.34
CA PRO A 65 12.15 2.13 3.70
C PRO A 65 11.87 0.96 4.65
N PRO A 66 12.08 1.13 5.98
CA PRO A 66 11.84 0.08 6.97
C PRO A 66 10.41 -0.47 6.91
N GLN A 67 9.43 0.43 6.75
CA GLN A 67 8.05 0.07 6.41
C GLN A 67 7.87 0.14 4.89
N LYS A 68 7.58 -0.99 4.25
CA LYS A 68 7.38 -1.04 2.79
C LYS A 68 6.13 -0.23 2.37
N PRO A 69 6.17 0.47 1.22
CA PRO A 69 4.97 1.06 0.64
C PRO A 69 4.09 -0.02 0.00
N VAL A 70 2.78 0.16 0.09
CA VAL A 70 1.77 -0.67 -0.57
C VAL A 70 0.91 0.22 -1.47
N PHE A 71 0.67 -0.26 -2.69
CA PHE A 71 -0.07 0.47 -3.72
C PHE A 71 -1.45 -0.14 -3.91
N ILE A 72 -2.49 0.69 -3.81
CA ILE A 72 -3.90 0.31 -3.97
C ILE A 72 -4.47 1.15 -5.12
N GLY A 73 -5.14 0.51 -6.07
CA GLY A 73 -5.59 1.20 -7.29
C GLY A 73 -4.49 1.35 -8.35
N ILE A 74 -4.86 2.03 -9.44
CA ILE A 74 -4.01 2.31 -10.60
C ILE A 74 -4.15 3.77 -11.04
N GLY A 75 -3.32 4.20 -11.99
CA GLY A 75 -3.42 5.54 -12.58
C GLY A 75 -3.07 6.67 -11.62
N GLU A 76 -3.63 7.84 -11.87
CA GLU A 76 -3.37 9.07 -11.08
C GLU A 76 -4.01 9.03 -9.69
N ARG A 77 -5.12 8.31 -9.53
CA ARG A 77 -5.82 8.15 -8.25
C ARG A 77 -5.27 7.04 -7.37
N LYS A 78 -4.19 6.34 -7.77
CA LYS A 78 -3.60 5.26 -6.95
C LYS A 78 -3.24 5.77 -5.55
N CYS A 79 -3.59 5.00 -4.54
CA CYS A 79 -3.24 5.25 -3.16
C CYS A 79 -1.91 4.56 -2.81
N ILE A 80 -1.09 5.24 -2.02
CA ILE A 80 0.14 4.67 -1.46
C ILE A 80 0.02 4.74 0.06
N VAL A 81 0.13 3.60 0.74
CA VAL A 81 0.16 3.51 2.20
C VAL A 81 1.51 2.96 2.67
N GLY A 82 1.92 3.32 3.89
CA GLY A 82 3.22 2.92 4.43
C GLY A 82 4.38 3.67 3.76
N GLY A 83 5.52 3.02 3.58
CA GLY A 83 6.70 3.68 2.98
C GLY A 83 7.39 4.66 3.92
N GLU A 84 7.26 4.51 5.22
CA GLU A 84 7.74 5.50 6.19
C GLU A 84 9.03 5.09 6.89
N GLU A 85 9.79 6.07 7.37
CA GLU A 85 11.15 5.87 7.90
C GLU A 85 11.35 6.36 9.33
N VAL A 86 10.50 7.27 9.82
CA VAL A 86 10.69 7.92 11.12
C VAL A 86 9.47 7.80 12.02
N LEU A 87 9.71 7.82 13.33
CA LEU A 87 8.65 7.81 14.33
C LEU A 87 8.02 9.19 14.51
N ASN A 88 8.85 10.22 14.44
CA ASN A 88 8.42 11.59 14.68
C ASN A 88 8.73 12.48 13.47
N ARG A 89 7.74 13.27 13.05
CA ARG A 89 7.83 14.20 11.91
C ARG A 89 8.93 15.27 11.97
N HIS A 90 9.55 15.49 13.14
CA HIS A 90 10.65 16.44 13.28
C HIS A 90 12.02 15.82 12.97
N GLN A 91 12.11 14.48 12.93
CA GLN A 91 13.32 13.76 12.52
C GLN A 91 13.46 13.77 10.99
N LEU A 92 12.33 13.62 10.30
CA LEU A 92 12.16 13.68 8.86
C LEU A 92 10.67 13.89 8.56
N THR A 93 10.33 14.32 7.34
CA THR A 93 8.93 14.35 6.91
C THR A 93 8.31 12.96 6.86
N TYR A 94 7.00 12.88 7.08
CA TYR A 94 6.20 11.75 6.58
C TYR A 94 5.98 11.96 5.08
N TYR A 95 6.00 10.87 4.32
CA TYR A 95 5.97 10.93 2.86
C TYR A 95 4.61 10.62 2.29
N ASN A 96 3.90 9.65 2.85
CA ASN A 96 2.59 9.23 2.35
C ASN A 96 1.51 9.65 3.34
N GLU A 97 0.60 10.50 2.89
CA GLU A 97 -0.56 10.92 3.69
C GLU A 97 -1.47 9.73 4.02
N THR A 98 -2.20 9.84 5.13
CA THR A 98 -3.20 8.83 5.51
C THR A 98 -4.29 8.77 4.44
N GLN A 99 -4.48 7.59 3.87
CA GLN A 99 -5.50 7.37 2.84
C GLN A 99 -6.87 7.14 3.49
N ILE A 100 -7.86 7.94 3.10
CA ILE A 100 -9.22 7.93 3.67
C ILE A 100 -10.17 7.21 2.71
N PHE A 101 -10.60 6.01 3.10
CA PHE A 101 -11.57 5.21 2.35
C PHE A 101 -12.96 5.34 2.98
N ILE A 102 -13.97 5.65 2.18
CA ILE A 102 -15.37 5.75 2.65
C ILE A 102 -16.04 4.39 2.51
N GLN A 103 -16.62 3.88 3.60
CA GLN A 103 -17.30 2.60 3.61
C GLN A 103 -18.69 2.72 2.96
N ILE A 104 -19.01 1.80 2.06
CA ILE A 104 -20.33 1.63 1.43
C ILE A 104 -20.70 0.15 1.50
N ALA A 105 -21.95 -0.17 1.81
CA ALA A 105 -22.45 -1.54 1.79
C ALA A 105 -22.78 -1.98 0.34
N ASP A 106 -22.70 -3.27 0.07
CA ASP A 106 -22.99 -3.83 -1.26
C ASP A 106 -24.49 -3.97 -1.57
N ASP A 107 -25.36 -3.71 -0.60
CA ASP A 107 -26.81 -3.63 -0.72
C ASP A 107 -27.35 -2.19 -0.76
N GLU A 108 -26.46 -1.19 -0.83
CA GLU A 108 -26.85 0.21 -0.96
C GLU A 108 -27.51 0.48 -2.32
N ASN A 109 -28.69 1.10 -2.31
CA ASN A 109 -29.48 1.32 -3.53
C ASN A 109 -28.83 2.34 -4.46
N ASP A 110 -28.24 3.39 -3.90
CA ASP A 110 -27.69 4.55 -4.63
C ASP A 110 -26.17 4.45 -4.81
N LEU A 111 -25.62 3.23 -4.82
CA LEU A 111 -24.17 2.96 -4.82
C LEU A 111 -23.42 3.69 -5.96
N GLU A 112 -24.00 3.77 -7.15
CA GLU A 112 -23.40 4.50 -8.29
C GLU A 112 -23.39 6.01 -8.09
N GLU A 113 -24.45 6.58 -7.51
CA GLU A 113 -24.55 8.02 -7.24
C GLU A 113 -23.57 8.43 -6.15
N ILE A 114 -23.47 7.63 -5.08
CA ILE A 114 -22.51 7.85 -4.00
C ILE A 114 -21.08 7.76 -4.55
N ALA A 115 -20.77 6.76 -5.40
CA ALA A 115 -19.43 6.61 -5.98
C ALA A 115 -19.03 7.81 -6.87
N LYS A 116 -19.95 8.32 -7.68
CA LYS A 116 -19.74 9.53 -8.50
C LYS A 116 -19.52 10.76 -7.62
N TYR A 117 -20.37 10.95 -6.60
CA TYR A 117 -20.21 12.04 -5.64
C TYR A 117 -18.85 11.99 -4.95
N LEU A 118 -18.41 10.81 -4.49
CA LEU A 118 -17.11 10.64 -3.85
C LEU A 118 -15.94 10.88 -4.81
N ALA A 119 -16.08 10.56 -6.09
CA ALA A 119 -15.03 10.82 -7.08
C ALA A 119 -14.79 12.33 -7.29
N GLU A 120 -15.86 13.12 -7.22
CA GLU A 120 -15.88 14.55 -7.52
C GLU A 120 -15.70 15.44 -6.28
N VAL A 121 -16.12 14.98 -5.10
CA VAL A 121 -16.10 15.78 -3.88
C VAL A 121 -14.67 16.23 -3.57
N LYS A 122 -14.52 17.54 -3.43
CA LYS A 122 -13.27 18.19 -3.06
C LYS A 122 -13.52 19.31 -2.07
N LEU A 123 -12.60 19.47 -1.13
CA LEU A 123 -12.58 20.58 -0.19
C LEU A 123 -11.35 21.43 -0.46
N GLU A 124 -11.56 22.70 -0.80
CA GLU A 124 -10.47 23.65 -1.01
C GLU A 124 -10.20 24.42 0.27
N ARG A 125 -8.96 24.36 0.77
CA ARG A 125 -8.55 25.04 2.00
C ARG A 125 -7.14 25.59 1.85
N MET A 126 -7.00 26.92 1.95
CA MET A 126 -5.70 27.62 1.86
C MET A 126 -4.89 27.29 0.59
N GLY A 127 -5.55 26.99 -0.53
CA GLY A 127 -4.91 26.61 -1.79
C GLY A 127 -4.75 25.10 -2.00
N ASP A 128 -4.95 24.29 -0.95
CA ASP A 128 -4.91 22.83 -1.05
C ASP A 128 -6.27 22.27 -1.46
N VAL A 129 -6.27 21.25 -2.34
CA VAL A 129 -7.47 20.52 -2.77
C VAL A 129 -7.48 19.15 -2.11
N LEU A 130 -8.29 19.01 -1.05
CA LEU A 130 -8.46 17.76 -0.32
C LEU A 130 -9.53 16.90 -0.98
N ARG A 131 -9.26 15.60 -1.12
CA ARG A 131 -10.16 14.61 -1.74
C ARG A 131 -10.22 13.35 -0.88
N VAL A 132 -11.29 12.57 -1.04
CA VAL A 132 -11.31 11.20 -0.52
C VAL A 132 -10.36 10.31 -1.35
N SER A 133 -9.76 9.33 -0.69
CA SER A 133 -8.74 8.48 -1.29
C SER A 133 -9.36 7.31 -2.04
N GLY A 134 -10.43 6.71 -1.52
CA GLY A 134 -11.02 5.51 -2.11
C GLY A 134 -12.36 5.09 -1.49
N ILE A 135 -12.86 3.94 -1.93
CA ILE A 135 -14.11 3.34 -1.44
C ILE A 135 -13.81 1.99 -0.80
N ALA A 136 -14.34 1.76 0.40
CA ALA A 136 -14.34 0.46 1.06
C ALA A 136 -15.70 -0.21 0.85
N LEU A 137 -15.80 -1.11 -0.12
CA LEU A 137 -17.03 -1.86 -0.38
C LEU A 137 -17.13 -3.01 0.62
N ARG A 138 -18.10 -2.93 1.52
CA ARG A 138 -18.33 -3.93 2.57
C ARG A 138 -19.41 -4.92 2.15
N CYS A 139 -19.09 -6.21 2.24
CA CYS A 139 -20.07 -7.28 2.05
C CYS A 139 -21.00 -7.36 3.27
N VAL A 140 -22.19 -6.79 3.15
CA VAL A 140 -23.28 -6.88 4.12
C VAL A 140 -24.29 -7.94 3.68
N SER A 141 -24.51 -8.09 2.38
CA SER A 141 -25.47 -9.06 1.80
C SER A 141 -25.13 -10.52 2.11
N GLY A 142 -23.85 -10.87 2.13
CA GLY A 142 -23.39 -12.26 2.18
C GLY A 142 -23.61 -13.02 0.87
N ASP A 143 -23.93 -12.34 -0.23
CA ASP A 143 -24.15 -12.93 -1.55
C ASP A 143 -23.00 -12.62 -2.53
N ALA A 144 -22.47 -13.66 -3.18
CA ALA A 144 -21.32 -13.53 -4.05
C ALA A 144 -21.61 -12.73 -5.33
N GLU A 145 -22.78 -12.91 -5.94
CA GLU A 145 -23.12 -12.21 -7.19
C GLU A 145 -23.47 -10.75 -6.93
N GLN A 146 -24.12 -10.44 -5.81
CA GLN A 146 -24.39 -9.08 -5.39
C GLN A 146 -23.09 -8.31 -5.10
N PHE A 147 -22.18 -8.89 -4.31
CA PHE A 147 -20.91 -8.23 -3.97
C PHE A 147 -20.06 -7.99 -5.22
N LYS A 148 -20.03 -8.96 -6.14
CA LYS A 148 -19.40 -8.85 -7.45
C LYS A 148 -20.01 -7.74 -8.29
N LEU A 149 -21.34 -7.70 -8.45
CA LEU A 149 -22.03 -6.66 -9.22
C LEU A 149 -21.78 -5.26 -8.63
N ALA A 150 -21.84 -5.12 -7.31
CA ALA A 150 -21.53 -3.87 -6.62
C ALA A 150 -20.09 -3.40 -6.90
N SER A 151 -19.11 -4.32 -6.86
CA SER A 151 -17.71 -3.99 -7.17
C SER A 151 -17.52 -3.50 -8.62
N GLN A 152 -18.19 -4.13 -9.59
CA GLN A 152 -18.14 -3.73 -11.00
C GLN A 152 -18.70 -2.32 -11.17
N LYS A 153 -19.92 -2.08 -10.66
CA LYS A 153 -20.59 -0.78 -10.73
C LYS A 153 -19.71 0.35 -10.20
N LEU A 154 -19.07 0.17 -9.04
CA LEU A 154 -18.16 1.18 -8.48
C LEU A 154 -17.03 1.55 -9.47
N THR A 155 -16.40 0.54 -10.07
CA THR A 155 -15.22 0.75 -10.94
C THR A 155 -15.57 1.19 -12.36
N GLU A 156 -16.83 1.07 -12.78
CA GLU A 156 -17.35 1.60 -14.04
C GLU A 156 -17.64 3.10 -13.95
N VAL A 157 -18.11 3.58 -12.79
CA VAL A 157 -18.52 4.97 -12.61
C VAL A 157 -17.50 5.85 -11.90
N SER A 158 -16.41 5.27 -11.37
CA SER A 158 -15.39 5.96 -10.60
C SER A 158 -13.99 5.41 -10.86
N ASP A 159 -12.99 6.28 -10.79
CA ASP A 159 -11.57 5.95 -10.85
C ASP A 159 -10.93 5.79 -9.45
N LEU A 160 -11.74 5.90 -8.39
CA LEU A 160 -11.30 5.73 -7.01
C LEU A 160 -10.79 4.30 -6.76
N PRO A 161 -9.64 4.14 -6.08
CA PRO A 161 -9.20 2.86 -5.53
C PRO A 161 -10.28 2.22 -4.65
N VAL A 162 -10.41 0.90 -4.78
CA VAL A 162 -11.41 0.10 -4.04
C VAL A 162 -10.71 -0.84 -3.05
N MET A 163 -11.22 -0.89 -1.83
CA MET A 163 -10.96 -1.97 -0.87
C MET A 163 -12.20 -2.86 -0.81
N LEU A 164 -12.03 -4.14 -1.10
CA LEU A 164 -13.10 -5.14 -0.97
C LEU A 164 -13.03 -5.72 0.44
N ALA A 165 -14.05 -5.44 1.26
CA ALA A 165 -14.12 -5.84 2.67
C ALA A 165 -15.13 -6.99 2.87
N CYS A 166 -14.61 -8.22 2.92
CA CYS A 166 -15.36 -9.45 3.17
C CYS A 166 -14.47 -10.51 3.81
N PHE A 167 -14.96 -11.17 4.88
CA PHE A 167 -14.23 -12.27 5.52
C PHE A 167 -14.47 -13.64 4.89
N ASN A 168 -15.54 -13.78 4.09
CA ASN A 168 -15.75 -15.00 3.33
C ASN A 168 -14.84 -14.96 2.08
N PRO A 169 -13.85 -15.86 1.96
CA PRO A 169 -12.88 -15.81 0.88
C PRO A 169 -13.53 -16.05 -0.49
N ASP A 170 -14.54 -16.91 -0.60
CA ASP A 170 -15.18 -17.21 -1.88
C ASP A 170 -15.90 -15.98 -2.44
N ILE A 171 -16.61 -15.23 -1.58
CA ILE A 171 -17.26 -13.96 -1.94
C ILE A 171 -16.22 -12.90 -2.29
N LEU A 172 -15.18 -12.75 -1.46
CA LEU A 172 -14.11 -11.78 -1.66
C LEU A 172 -13.41 -11.98 -3.01
N LEU A 173 -13.04 -13.23 -3.32
CA LEU A 173 -12.29 -13.56 -4.53
C LEU A 173 -13.17 -13.48 -5.79
N ALA A 174 -14.46 -13.82 -5.70
CA ALA A 174 -15.40 -13.65 -6.82
C ALA A 174 -15.52 -12.18 -7.25
N ALA A 175 -15.58 -11.24 -6.31
CA ALA A 175 -15.58 -9.81 -6.60
C ALA A 175 -14.18 -9.31 -7.03
N ALA A 176 -13.10 -9.81 -6.41
CA ALA A 176 -11.75 -9.41 -6.80
C ALA A 176 -11.41 -9.79 -8.24
N GLU A 177 -11.87 -10.95 -8.71
CA GLU A 177 -11.61 -11.45 -10.07
C GLU A 177 -12.14 -10.51 -11.15
N VAL A 178 -13.31 -9.90 -10.93
CA VAL A 178 -13.93 -9.01 -11.93
C VAL A 178 -13.31 -7.60 -11.98
N ILE A 179 -12.63 -7.17 -10.92
CA ILE A 179 -11.98 -5.84 -10.86
C ILE A 179 -10.46 -5.91 -10.62
N LYS A 180 -9.82 -7.05 -10.84
CA LYS A 180 -8.38 -7.26 -10.58
C LYS A 180 -7.48 -6.28 -11.32
N ASP A 181 -7.87 -5.86 -12.53
CA ASP A 181 -7.13 -4.88 -13.32
C ASP A 181 -7.11 -3.49 -12.68
N LYS A 182 -8.05 -3.20 -11.75
CA LYS A 182 -8.09 -1.99 -10.95
C LYS A 182 -7.25 -2.08 -9.67
N LYS A 183 -6.61 -3.22 -9.41
CA LYS A 183 -5.74 -3.48 -8.25
C LYS A 183 -6.40 -3.15 -6.89
N PRO A 184 -7.54 -3.76 -6.56
CA PRO A 184 -8.21 -3.54 -5.27
C PRO A 184 -7.39 -4.07 -4.09
N LEU A 185 -7.63 -3.50 -2.90
CA LEU A 185 -7.14 -4.08 -1.64
C LEU A 185 -8.08 -5.19 -1.17
N LEU A 186 -7.53 -6.39 -0.96
CA LEU A 186 -8.27 -7.53 -0.43
C LEU A 186 -8.31 -7.47 1.10
N TYR A 187 -9.45 -7.07 1.65
CA TYR A 187 -9.70 -7.07 3.09
C TYR A 187 -10.68 -8.21 3.43
N ALA A 188 -10.29 -9.27 4.15
CA ALA A 188 -8.96 -9.51 4.70
C ALA A 188 -8.60 -10.99 4.77
N ALA A 189 -7.29 -11.26 4.76
CA ALA A 189 -6.72 -12.54 5.14
C ALA A 189 -6.78 -12.71 6.66
N THR A 190 -7.37 -13.81 7.12
CA THR A 190 -7.41 -14.22 8.53
C THR A 190 -6.58 -15.48 8.74
N LYS A 191 -6.49 -15.98 9.97
CA LYS A 191 -5.87 -17.28 10.29
C LYS A 191 -6.40 -18.45 9.44
N ASP A 192 -7.67 -18.40 9.09
CA ASP A 192 -8.34 -19.49 8.38
C ASP A 192 -8.33 -19.30 6.86
N SER A 193 -8.21 -18.06 6.37
CA SER A 193 -8.33 -17.73 4.94
C SER A 193 -7.03 -17.28 4.27
N TRP A 194 -5.94 -17.09 5.03
CA TRP A 194 -4.70 -16.50 4.49
C TRP A 194 -4.12 -17.25 3.29
N GLU A 195 -4.23 -18.57 3.24
CA GLU A 195 -3.63 -19.35 2.16
C GLU A 195 -4.38 -19.14 0.85
N GLN A 196 -5.71 -19.20 0.87
CA GLN A 196 -6.56 -18.99 -0.30
C GLN A 196 -6.45 -17.56 -0.82
N VAL A 197 -6.60 -16.57 0.08
CA VAL A 197 -6.51 -15.14 -0.27
C VAL A 197 -5.10 -14.79 -0.75
N GLY A 198 -4.07 -15.33 -0.08
CA GLY A 198 -2.67 -15.09 -0.42
C GLY A 198 -2.27 -15.65 -1.79
N LYS A 199 -2.70 -16.88 -2.13
CA LYS A 199 -2.44 -17.48 -3.45
C LYS A 199 -3.05 -16.64 -4.56
N PHE A 200 -4.32 -16.29 -4.42
CA PHE A 200 -5.02 -15.42 -5.39
C PHE A 200 -4.32 -14.06 -5.54
N ALA A 201 -3.87 -13.47 -4.43
CA ALA A 201 -3.17 -12.20 -4.44
C ALA A 201 -1.81 -12.27 -5.17
N VAL A 202 -1.06 -13.37 -5.02
CA VAL A 202 0.19 -13.59 -5.76
C VAL A 202 -0.09 -13.74 -7.25
N GLU A 203 -1.05 -14.58 -7.62
CA GLU A 203 -1.42 -14.85 -9.01
C GLU A 203 -1.87 -13.59 -9.76
N ASN A 204 -2.61 -12.71 -9.08
CA ASN A 204 -3.17 -11.49 -9.65
C ASN A 204 -2.42 -10.21 -9.27
N ASN A 205 -1.29 -10.30 -8.55
CA ASN A 205 -0.48 -9.17 -8.08
C ASN A 205 -1.28 -8.10 -7.30
N LEU A 206 -2.14 -8.55 -6.38
CA LEU A 206 -3.03 -7.70 -5.59
C LEU A 206 -2.49 -7.48 -4.17
N PRO A 207 -2.70 -6.29 -3.57
CA PRO A 207 -2.41 -6.06 -2.16
C PRO A 207 -3.44 -6.74 -1.24
N VAL A 208 -2.99 -7.19 -0.07
CA VAL A 208 -3.80 -7.88 0.93
C VAL A 208 -3.71 -7.17 2.28
N ALA A 209 -4.84 -7.00 2.95
CA ALA A 209 -4.88 -6.68 4.37
C ALA A 209 -4.94 -7.98 5.18
N VAL A 210 -4.07 -8.12 6.17
CA VAL A 210 -4.12 -9.21 7.16
C VAL A 210 -4.65 -8.66 8.47
N VAL A 211 -5.58 -9.38 9.10
CA VAL A 211 -6.23 -8.96 10.33
C VAL A 211 -6.05 -9.98 11.45
N SER A 212 -5.71 -9.50 12.64
CA SER A 212 -5.82 -10.24 13.90
C SER A 212 -5.74 -9.26 15.07
N SER A 213 -6.52 -9.51 16.13
CA SER A 213 -6.41 -8.76 17.39
C SER A 213 -5.21 -9.17 18.24
N ASP A 214 -4.54 -10.28 17.88
CA ASP A 214 -3.31 -10.74 18.50
C ASP A 214 -2.11 -10.32 17.63
N LEU A 215 -1.20 -9.53 18.19
CA LEU A 215 -0.05 -8.99 17.46
C LEU A 215 0.93 -10.08 17.02
N ASP A 216 1.12 -11.15 17.82
CA ASP A 216 2.02 -12.25 17.46
C ASP A 216 1.43 -13.04 16.30
N GLU A 217 0.12 -13.30 16.32
CA GLU A 217 -0.58 -13.93 15.20
C GLU A 217 -0.54 -13.06 13.94
N LEU A 218 -0.80 -11.75 14.07
CA LEU A 218 -0.74 -10.79 12.97
C LEU A 218 0.64 -10.78 12.29
N LEU A 219 1.72 -10.76 13.08
CA LEU A 219 3.09 -10.79 12.57
C LEU A 219 3.41 -12.15 11.91
N SER A 220 2.95 -13.25 12.49
CA SER A 220 3.12 -14.60 11.93
C SER A 220 2.41 -14.74 10.57
N LEU A 221 1.18 -14.27 10.45
CA LEU A 221 0.42 -14.28 9.20
C LEU A 221 1.06 -13.38 8.14
N SER A 222 1.48 -12.17 8.52
CA SER A 222 2.22 -11.26 7.64
C SER A 222 3.51 -11.89 7.09
N ALA A 223 4.32 -12.51 7.97
CA ALA A 223 5.53 -13.21 7.55
C ALA A 223 5.24 -14.41 6.62
N THR A 224 4.12 -15.10 6.85
CA THR A 224 3.69 -16.24 6.03
C THR A 224 3.25 -15.79 4.64
N LEU A 225 2.43 -14.73 4.54
CA LEU A 225 2.04 -14.11 3.26
C LEU A 225 3.25 -13.57 2.50
N GLN A 226 4.21 -12.98 3.21
CA GLN A 226 5.45 -12.50 2.59
C GLN A 226 6.27 -13.67 2.01
N LYS A 227 6.38 -14.79 2.72
CA LYS A 227 7.06 -16.01 2.24
C LYS A 227 6.35 -16.64 1.04
N LEU A 228 5.02 -16.58 1.00
CA LEU A 228 4.22 -17.03 -0.13
C LEU A 228 4.47 -16.19 -1.40
N GLY A 229 4.90 -14.93 -1.23
CA GLY A 229 5.26 -14.03 -2.33
C GLY A 229 4.37 -12.80 -2.44
N VAL A 230 3.45 -12.57 -1.50
CA VAL A 230 2.61 -11.36 -1.48
C VAL A 230 3.51 -10.13 -1.31
N THR A 231 3.44 -9.21 -2.28
CA THR A 231 4.32 -8.04 -2.34
C THR A 231 3.78 -6.83 -1.57
N GLY A 232 2.46 -6.72 -1.45
CA GLY A 232 1.78 -5.64 -0.73
C GLY A 232 0.93 -6.20 0.43
N ILE A 233 1.36 -5.95 1.66
CA ILE A 233 0.69 -6.40 2.88
C ILE A 233 0.39 -5.19 3.76
N VAL A 234 -0.89 -5.01 4.11
CA VAL A 234 -1.38 -4.03 5.10
C VAL A 234 -1.71 -4.78 6.39
N LEU A 235 -1.36 -4.21 7.55
CA LEU A 235 -1.60 -4.82 8.85
C LEU A 235 -2.81 -4.17 9.52
N ASP A 236 -3.74 -4.99 9.98
CA ASP A 236 -4.86 -4.58 10.82
C ASP A 236 -4.79 -5.31 12.17
N SER A 237 -4.42 -4.59 13.22
CA SER A 237 -4.42 -5.10 14.61
C SER A 237 -5.78 -4.97 15.32
N GLY A 238 -6.83 -4.64 14.57
CA GLY A 238 -8.14 -4.28 15.09
C GLY A 238 -8.20 -2.83 15.57
N THR A 239 -9.41 -2.26 15.51
CA THR A 239 -9.73 -0.96 16.13
C THR A 239 -10.80 -1.17 17.19
N VAL A 240 -10.48 -0.79 18.43
CA VAL A 240 -11.38 -0.87 19.57
C VAL A 240 -11.65 0.55 20.07
N PHE A 241 -12.92 0.91 20.19
CA PHE A 241 -13.35 2.25 20.60
C PHE A 241 -14.14 2.21 21.93
N GLY A 242 -14.31 3.39 22.54
CA GLY A 242 -14.93 3.55 23.85
C GLY A 242 -13.94 3.86 24.99
N PRO A 243 -14.42 4.10 26.22
CA PRO A 243 -13.58 4.48 27.35
C PRO A 243 -12.45 3.45 27.58
N GLY A 244 -11.20 3.91 27.51
CA GLY A 244 -10.00 3.07 27.66
C GLY A 244 -9.58 2.26 26.42
N ASN A 245 -10.50 1.92 25.52
CA ASN A 245 -10.22 1.07 24.36
C ASN A 245 -9.41 1.75 23.24
N VAL A 246 -9.55 3.07 23.10
CA VAL A 246 -8.76 3.84 22.12
C VAL A 246 -7.26 3.78 22.44
N ALA A 247 -6.89 3.70 23.72
CA ALA A 247 -5.50 3.55 24.13
C ALA A 247 -4.91 2.24 23.60
N LEU A 248 -5.66 1.12 23.67
CA LEU A 248 -5.23 -0.15 23.11
C LEU A 248 -5.00 -0.08 21.59
N THR A 249 -5.92 0.57 20.86
CA THR A 249 -5.75 0.79 19.41
C THR A 249 -4.48 1.59 19.11
N TYR A 250 -4.26 2.67 19.87
CA TYR A 250 -3.07 3.51 19.74
C TYR A 250 -1.78 2.72 20.04
N ASP A 251 -1.77 1.95 21.13
CA ASP A 251 -0.61 1.17 21.56
C ASP A 251 -0.25 0.10 20.53
N ASN A 252 -1.23 -0.60 19.96
CA ASN A 252 -1.00 -1.59 18.91
C ASN A 252 -0.38 -0.95 17.65
N ILE A 253 -0.93 0.19 17.19
CA ILE A 253 -0.37 0.92 16.03
C ILE A 253 1.05 1.39 16.32
N MET A 254 1.30 1.91 17.53
CA MET A 254 2.63 2.38 17.93
C MET A 254 3.64 1.24 18.00
N GLN A 255 3.27 0.07 18.55
CA GLN A 255 4.13 -1.10 18.58
C GLN A 255 4.50 -1.55 17.17
N LEU A 256 3.53 -1.68 16.26
CA LEU A 256 3.78 -2.04 14.87
C LEU A 256 4.74 -1.05 14.18
N ARG A 257 4.53 0.25 14.42
CA ARG A 257 5.37 1.31 13.85
C ARG A 257 6.79 1.30 14.41
N ILE A 258 6.94 1.16 15.72
CA ILE A 258 8.23 1.11 16.40
C ILE A 258 9.01 -0.10 15.91
N THR A 259 8.40 -1.30 15.91
CA THR A 259 9.06 -2.53 15.46
C THR A 259 9.44 -2.48 13.98
N ALA A 260 8.65 -1.81 13.13
CA ALA A 260 8.99 -1.64 11.72
C ALA A 260 10.25 -0.76 11.52
N ILE A 261 10.39 0.31 12.30
CA ILE A 261 11.47 1.30 12.18
C ILE A 261 12.72 0.88 12.95
N ASN A 262 12.55 0.58 14.25
CA ASN A 262 13.59 0.18 15.17
C ASN A 262 13.78 -1.33 15.05
N LYS A 263 14.44 -1.75 13.96
CA LYS A 263 14.96 -3.11 13.83
C LYS A 263 16.19 -3.26 14.73
N GLU A 264 15.96 -3.36 16.03
CA GLU A 264 16.85 -4.03 16.99
C GLU A 264 16.46 -5.50 17.11
#